data_AF-A0A4Z0Q0S1-F1
#
_entry.id   AF-A0A4Z0Q0S1-F1
#
_cell.length_a   1.000
_cell.length_b   1.000
_cell.length_c   1.000
_cell.angle_alpha   90.00
_cell.angle_beta   90.00
_cell.angle_gamma   90.00
#
_symmetry.space_group_name_H-M   'P 1'
#
loop_
_entity.id
_entity.type
_entity.pdbx_description
1 polymer ?
#
loop_
_entity_poly.entity_id
_entity_poly.type
_entity_poly.pdbx_seq_one_letter_code
_entity_poly.pdbx_strand_id
1 'polypeptide(L)'
;MAASPTLSELFAQKTDAELLYFAQNARRYPPALGEAAVRELQHRGLVPTELSPPPPPPAPSPADEPWYRLAADSVKRLFGPTATYYVTPLLLLLNLLVFGAMVGGGADLFQPQASILVAWGSNFSPLTLHGQPWRLLTSCFLHGGLAHLLLNSLALLFLGRLTESLVGPGRLLLLYLLCGVGGSLASLWWHAAGVNSVGASGAIFGLYGLLLALAVTGAVPLSRQQRYGLLWLILLLVPSQLEAGLRGTGTTDNAAHLGGLLTGLLLGLLYGIIRPKVPVSPPPNM
;
A
#
# COMPACT_ATOMS: atom_id res chain seq x y z
N MET A 1 -23.84 -1.14 82.14
CA MET A 1 -22.71 -1.33 81.20
C MET A 1 -23.07 -0.61 79.92
N ALA A 2 -22.29 0.38 79.47
CA ALA A 2 -22.53 1.04 78.18
C ALA A 2 -22.10 0.09 77.05
N ALA A 3 -22.93 -0.07 76.02
CA ALA A 3 -22.60 -0.89 74.86
C ALA A 3 -21.43 -0.28 74.10
N SER A 4 -20.50 -1.11 73.62
CA SER A 4 -19.39 -0.66 72.77
C SER A 4 -19.93 -0.14 71.43
N PRO A 5 -19.42 0.98 70.90
CA PRO A 5 -19.88 1.54 69.63
C PRO A 5 -19.58 0.59 68.47
N THR A 6 -20.48 0.58 67.50
CA THR A 6 -20.35 -0.18 66.24
C THR A 6 -19.30 0.44 65.32
N LEU A 7 -18.76 -0.35 64.39
CA LEU A 7 -17.79 0.15 63.40
C LEU A 7 -18.36 1.29 62.55
N SER A 8 -19.66 1.24 62.20
CA SER A 8 -20.32 2.34 61.49
C SER A 8 -20.35 3.63 62.30
N GLU A 9 -20.63 3.55 63.60
CA GLU A 9 -20.65 4.74 64.49
C GLU A 9 -19.25 5.34 64.67
N LEU A 10 -18.22 4.50 64.71
CA LEU A 10 -16.83 4.95 64.77
C LEU A 10 -16.38 5.64 63.47
N PHE A 11 -16.79 5.11 62.31
CA PHE A 11 -16.41 5.64 61.00
C PHE A 11 -17.23 6.88 60.61
N ALA A 12 -18.47 7.01 61.08
CA ALA A 12 -19.28 8.22 60.91
C ALA A 12 -18.61 9.47 61.53
N GLN A 13 -17.79 9.28 62.57
CA GLN A 13 -17.07 10.36 63.24
C GLN A 13 -15.71 10.68 62.58
N LYS A 14 -15.30 9.95 61.53
CA LYS A 14 -14.03 10.14 60.83
C LYS A 14 -14.11 11.21 59.75
N THR A 15 -12.99 11.88 59.52
CA THR A 15 -12.82 12.83 58.42
C THR A 15 -12.71 12.08 57.08
N ASP A 16 -13.05 12.76 55.99
CA ASP A 16 -12.96 12.18 54.64
C ASP A 16 -11.55 11.70 54.30
N ALA A 17 -10.52 12.42 54.78
CA ALA A 17 -9.12 12.04 54.60
C ALA A 17 -8.77 10.74 55.34
N GLU A 18 -9.24 10.56 56.57
CA GLU A 18 -9.05 9.30 57.32
C GLU A 18 -9.77 8.14 56.63
N LEU A 19 -11.00 8.36 56.16
CA LEU A 19 -11.76 7.36 55.43
C LEU A 19 -11.06 6.94 54.13
N LEU A 20 -10.55 7.92 53.37
CA LEU A 20 -9.79 7.67 52.14
C LEU A 20 -8.50 6.89 52.44
N TYR A 21 -7.81 7.23 53.53
CA TYR A 21 -6.61 6.53 53.97
C TYR A 21 -6.90 5.06 54.30
N PHE A 22 -7.96 4.77 55.05
CA PHE A 22 -8.36 3.40 55.35
C PHE A 22 -8.79 2.62 54.10
N ALA A 23 -9.52 3.25 53.18
CA ALA A 23 -9.94 2.63 51.93
C ALA A 23 -8.74 2.28 51.02
N GLN A 24 -7.79 3.20 50.84
CA GLN A 24 -6.59 2.98 50.01
C GLN A 24 -5.62 1.95 50.61
N ASN A 25 -5.61 1.83 51.95
CA ASN A 25 -4.73 0.91 52.67
C ASN A 25 -5.46 -0.31 53.22
N ALA A 26 -6.66 -0.65 52.70
CA ALA A 26 -7.51 -1.71 53.22
C ALA A 26 -6.80 -3.06 53.37
N ARG A 27 -5.81 -3.37 52.50
CA ARG A 27 -5.00 -4.59 52.58
C ARG A 27 -4.13 -4.71 53.84
N ARG A 28 -3.94 -3.62 54.59
CA ARG A 28 -3.14 -3.57 55.83
C ARG A 28 -3.97 -3.81 57.10
N TYR A 29 -5.30 -3.87 56.98
CA TYR A 29 -6.22 -3.96 58.10
C TYR A 29 -7.19 -5.14 57.92
N PRO A 30 -7.94 -5.53 58.97
CA PRO A 30 -9.03 -6.48 58.82
C PRO A 30 -10.03 -6.02 57.74
N PRO A 31 -10.55 -6.92 56.88
CA PRO A 31 -11.42 -6.57 55.75
C PRO A 31 -12.62 -5.69 56.14
N ALA A 32 -13.23 -5.99 57.29
CA ALA A 32 -14.36 -5.24 57.83
C ALA A 32 -14.09 -3.73 58.01
N LEU A 33 -12.83 -3.35 58.27
CA LEU A 33 -12.43 -1.96 58.50
C LEU A 33 -12.31 -1.19 57.19
N GLY A 34 -11.75 -1.82 56.16
CA GLY A 34 -11.70 -1.27 54.80
C GLY A 34 -13.10 -1.15 54.19
N GLU A 35 -13.95 -2.15 54.38
CA GLU A 35 -15.34 -2.11 53.93
C GLU A 35 -16.16 -1.03 54.64
N ALA A 36 -15.98 -0.84 55.95
CA ALA A 36 -16.64 0.23 56.69
C ALA A 36 -16.22 1.62 56.18
N ALA A 37 -14.93 1.81 55.89
CA ALA A 37 -14.42 3.05 55.29
C ALA A 37 -15.04 3.34 53.92
N VAL A 38 -15.08 2.33 53.05
CA VAL A 38 -15.66 2.46 51.71
C VAL A 38 -17.16 2.72 51.77
N ARG A 39 -17.90 2.03 52.65
CA ARG A 39 -19.35 2.26 52.83
C ARG A 39 -19.65 3.67 53.34
N GLU A 40 -18.85 4.19 54.26
CA GLU A 40 -19.02 5.56 54.75
C GLU A 40 -18.70 6.58 53.65
N LEU A 41 -17.65 6.36 52.85
CA LEU A 41 -17.35 7.20 51.68
C LEU A 41 -18.48 7.15 50.63
N GLN A 42 -19.10 5.99 50.43
CA GLN A 42 -20.25 5.83 49.54
C GLN A 42 -21.50 6.55 50.09
N HIS A 43 -21.76 6.42 51.40
CA HIS A 43 -22.86 7.12 52.08
C HIS A 43 -22.71 8.65 51.98
N ARG A 44 -21.48 9.17 52.01
CA ARG A 44 -21.17 10.60 51.81
C ARG A 44 -21.15 11.05 50.35
N GLY A 45 -21.36 10.14 49.39
CA GLY A 45 -21.31 10.46 47.96
C GLY A 45 -19.90 10.77 47.43
N LEU A 46 -18.85 10.40 48.17
CA LEU A 46 -17.45 10.62 47.78
C LEU A 46 -16.89 9.48 46.91
N VAL A 47 -17.52 8.31 46.96
CA VAL A 47 -17.17 7.13 46.14
C VAL A 47 -18.46 6.57 45.52
N PRO A 48 -18.47 6.21 44.22
CA PRO A 48 -19.63 5.56 43.59
C PRO A 48 -20.00 4.23 44.27
N THR A 49 -21.30 3.95 44.36
CA THR A 49 -21.82 2.69 44.91
C THR A 49 -21.55 1.50 43.98
N GLU A 50 -21.46 1.75 42.67
CA GLU A 50 -21.07 0.78 41.66
C GLU A 50 -19.65 1.08 41.16
N LEU A 51 -18.75 0.10 41.27
CA LEU A 51 -17.46 0.16 40.59
C LEU A 51 -17.70 -0.01 39.10
N SER A 52 -17.28 0.95 38.28
CA SER A 52 -17.17 0.73 36.84
C SER A 52 -16.38 -0.56 36.60
N PRO A 53 -16.82 -1.45 35.68
CA PRO A 53 -16.07 -2.65 35.37
C PRO A 53 -14.63 -2.27 35.03
N PRO A 54 -13.63 -3.07 35.46
CA PRO A 54 -12.25 -2.78 35.14
C PRO A 54 -12.14 -2.61 33.62
N PRO A 55 -11.36 -1.64 33.13
CA PRO A 55 -11.12 -1.51 31.71
C PRO A 55 -10.64 -2.87 31.19
N PRO A 56 -11.08 -3.29 30.00
CA PRO A 56 -10.60 -4.54 29.41
C PRO A 56 -9.07 -4.52 29.41
N PRO A 57 -8.42 -5.68 29.62
CA PRO A 57 -6.97 -5.76 29.58
C PRO A 57 -6.47 -5.11 28.28
N PRO A 58 -5.34 -4.39 28.33
CA PRO A 58 -4.77 -3.78 27.13
C PRO A 58 -4.58 -4.87 26.07
N ALA A 59 -4.87 -4.55 24.81
CA ALA A 59 -4.61 -5.46 23.72
C ALA A 59 -3.15 -5.94 23.79
N PRO A 60 -2.87 -7.22 23.47
CA PRO A 60 -1.50 -7.74 23.49
C PRO A 60 -0.58 -6.85 22.63
N SER A 61 0.65 -6.64 23.12
CA SER A 61 1.63 -5.85 22.38
C SER A 61 1.94 -6.54 21.04
N PRO A 62 2.25 -5.80 19.96
CA PRO A 62 2.73 -6.40 18.71
C PRO A 62 3.96 -7.31 18.91
N ALA A 63 4.71 -7.11 20.00
CA ALA A 63 5.83 -7.96 20.39
C ALA A 63 5.42 -9.36 20.90
N ASP A 64 4.17 -9.52 21.35
CA ASP A 64 3.61 -10.76 21.87
C ASP A 64 2.90 -11.58 20.77
N GLU A 65 2.73 -11.02 19.57
CA GLU A 65 2.11 -11.71 18.44
C GLU A 65 3.08 -12.70 17.77
N PRO A 66 2.63 -13.92 17.46
CA PRO A 66 3.44 -14.86 16.69
C PRO A 66 3.83 -14.29 15.32
N TRP A 67 5.10 -14.45 14.92
CA TRP A 67 5.64 -13.90 13.68
C TRP A 67 4.84 -14.26 12.41
N TYR A 68 4.19 -15.43 12.38
CA TYR A 68 3.38 -15.86 11.24
C TYR A 68 2.08 -15.05 11.10
N ARG A 69 1.51 -14.54 12.20
CA ARG A 69 0.34 -13.64 12.16
C ARG A 69 0.74 -12.28 11.64
N LEU A 70 1.86 -11.74 12.14
CA LEU A 70 2.46 -10.50 11.63
C LEU A 70 2.77 -10.62 10.13
N ALA A 71 3.32 -11.76 9.69
CA ALA A 71 3.58 -12.05 8.29
C ALA A 71 2.27 -12.14 7.48
N ALA A 72 1.28 -12.89 7.95
CA ALA A 72 -0.02 -13.02 7.29
C ALA A 72 -0.74 -11.67 7.16
N ASP A 73 -0.71 -10.85 8.20
CA ASP A 73 -1.28 -9.50 8.19
C ASP A 73 -0.53 -8.57 7.25
N SER A 74 0.80 -8.68 7.19
CA SER A 74 1.61 -7.93 6.22
C SER A 74 1.26 -8.31 4.78
N VAL A 75 1.14 -9.61 4.49
CA VAL A 75 0.70 -10.11 3.19
C VAL A 75 -0.71 -9.61 2.88
N LYS A 76 -1.65 -9.72 3.83
CA LYS A 76 -3.02 -9.24 3.66
C LYS A 76 -3.07 -7.73 3.41
N ARG A 77 -2.21 -6.94 4.05
CA ARG A 77 -2.13 -5.49 3.81
C ARG A 77 -1.48 -5.16 2.47
N LEU A 78 -0.56 -5.98 1.98
CA LEU A 78 0.12 -5.77 0.70
C LEU A 78 -0.77 -6.13 -0.49
N PHE A 79 -1.49 -7.25 -0.40
CA PHE A 79 -2.25 -7.80 -1.52
C PHE A 79 -3.77 -7.69 -1.36
N GLY A 80 -4.28 -7.47 -0.15
CA GLY A 80 -5.71 -7.40 0.12
C GLY A 80 -6.31 -6.09 -0.39
N PRO A 81 -7.33 -6.14 -1.27
CA PRO A 81 -7.99 -4.94 -1.75
C PRO A 81 -8.79 -4.28 -0.62
N THR A 82 -8.74 -2.94 -0.57
CA THR A 82 -9.57 -2.09 0.29
C THR A 82 -10.35 -1.10 -0.58
N ALA A 83 -11.31 -0.37 0.01
CA ALA A 83 -12.08 0.65 -0.71
C ALA A 83 -11.18 1.74 -1.37
N THR A 84 -9.97 1.95 -0.85
CA THR A 84 -9.00 2.95 -1.33
C THR A 84 -7.79 2.35 -2.03
N TYR A 85 -7.67 1.01 -2.10
CA TYR A 85 -6.55 0.30 -2.69
C TYR A 85 -7.04 -1.01 -3.30
N TYR A 86 -7.42 -1.01 -4.57
CA TYR A 86 -7.95 -2.21 -5.24
C TYR A 86 -7.48 -2.36 -6.69
N VAL A 87 -6.93 -1.31 -7.30
CA VAL A 87 -6.46 -1.36 -8.69
C VAL A 87 -5.11 -2.07 -8.79
N THR A 88 -4.17 -1.84 -7.87
CA THR A 88 -2.89 -2.57 -7.87
C THR A 88 -3.10 -4.07 -7.69
N PRO A 89 -3.88 -4.55 -6.68
CA PRO A 89 -4.21 -5.97 -6.58
C PRO A 89 -4.93 -6.53 -7.82
N LEU A 90 -5.85 -5.76 -8.41
CA LEU A 90 -6.57 -6.15 -9.62
C LEU A 90 -5.63 -6.36 -10.80
N LEU A 91 -4.70 -5.41 -11.04
CA LEU A 91 -3.73 -5.52 -12.13
C LEU A 91 -2.76 -6.69 -11.90
N LEU A 92 -2.31 -6.92 -10.66
CA LEU A 92 -1.51 -8.09 -10.31
C LEU A 92 -2.25 -9.39 -10.59
N LEU A 93 -3.50 -9.50 -10.12
CA LEU A 93 -4.34 -10.67 -10.36
C LEU A 93 -4.54 -10.90 -11.86
N LEU A 94 -4.82 -9.85 -12.64
CA LEU A 94 -5.01 -9.96 -14.07
C LEU A 94 -3.77 -10.50 -14.78
N ASN A 95 -2.57 -10.00 -14.43
CA ASN A 95 -1.31 -10.50 -14.98
C ASN A 95 -1.08 -11.99 -14.63
N LEU A 96 -1.37 -12.39 -13.39
CA LEU A 96 -1.26 -13.79 -12.95
C LEU A 96 -2.25 -14.69 -13.70
N LEU A 97 -3.50 -14.26 -13.86
CA LEU A 97 -4.54 -15.03 -14.55
C LEU A 97 -4.23 -15.19 -16.04
N VAL A 98 -3.81 -14.12 -16.72
CA VAL A 98 -3.44 -14.18 -18.14
C VAL A 98 -2.25 -15.11 -18.34
N PHE A 99 -1.21 -14.99 -17.52
CA PHE A 99 -0.04 -15.88 -17.61
C PHE A 99 -0.40 -17.34 -17.30
N GLY A 100 -1.21 -17.58 -16.26
CA GLY A 100 -1.71 -18.92 -15.94
C GLY A 100 -2.53 -19.53 -17.08
N ALA A 101 -3.37 -18.72 -17.74
CA ALA A 101 -4.15 -19.15 -18.90
C ALA A 101 -3.25 -19.46 -20.12
N MET A 102 -2.18 -18.69 -20.34
CA MET A 102 -1.18 -19.00 -21.38
C MET A 102 -0.51 -20.35 -21.12
N VAL A 103 -0.06 -20.60 -19.89
CA VAL A 103 0.59 -21.88 -19.51
C VAL A 103 -0.40 -23.04 -19.64
N GLY A 104 -1.65 -22.87 -19.15
CA GLY A 104 -2.71 -23.86 -19.33
C GLY A 104 -3.08 -24.12 -20.79
N GLY A 105 -2.87 -23.14 -21.67
CA GLY A 105 -3.01 -23.23 -23.12
C GLY A 105 -1.79 -23.78 -23.87
N GLY A 106 -0.76 -24.24 -23.16
CA GLY A 106 0.43 -24.88 -23.75
C GLY A 106 1.66 -23.98 -23.92
N ALA A 107 1.67 -22.76 -23.36
CA ALA A 107 2.87 -21.94 -23.32
C ALA A 107 3.90 -22.52 -22.34
N ASP A 108 5.19 -22.48 -22.69
CA ASP A 108 6.27 -22.83 -21.76
C ASP A 108 6.33 -21.82 -20.59
N LEU A 109 6.58 -22.33 -19.39
CA LEU A 109 6.58 -21.55 -18.16
C LEU A 109 7.73 -20.52 -18.11
N PHE A 110 8.87 -20.82 -18.72
CA PHE A 110 10.09 -20.02 -18.59
C PHE A 110 10.43 -19.28 -19.88
N GLN A 111 10.19 -19.89 -21.04
CA GLN A 111 10.56 -19.39 -22.36
C GLN A 111 9.43 -19.69 -23.38
N PRO A 112 8.27 -19.03 -23.26
CA PRO A 112 7.18 -19.19 -24.21
C PRO A 112 7.64 -18.81 -25.62
N GLN A 113 7.25 -19.61 -26.62
CA GLN A 113 7.61 -19.37 -28.01
C GLN A 113 7.02 -18.05 -28.50
N ALA A 114 7.77 -17.35 -29.35
CA ALA A 114 7.35 -16.07 -29.94
C ALA A 114 5.98 -16.16 -30.65
N SER A 115 5.72 -17.26 -31.35
CA SER A 115 4.45 -17.52 -32.05
C SER A 115 3.25 -17.60 -31.10
N ILE A 116 3.43 -18.23 -29.93
CA ILE A 116 2.40 -18.29 -28.88
C ILE A 116 2.11 -16.89 -28.35
N LEU A 117 3.15 -16.08 -28.07
CA LEU A 117 2.95 -14.70 -27.62
C LEU A 117 2.18 -13.86 -28.65
N VAL A 118 2.49 -14.02 -29.94
CA VAL A 118 1.75 -13.36 -31.03
C VAL A 118 0.30 -13.83 -31.08
N ALA A 119 0.04 -15.13 -30.94
CA ALA A 119 -1.32 -15.67 -30.92
C ALA A 119 -2.15 -15.11 -29.75
N TRP A 120 -1.53 -14.93 -28.58
CA TRP A 120 -2.17 -14.36 -27.39
C TRP A 120 -2.32 -12.84 -27.39
N GLY A 121 -1.79 -12.15 -28.41
CA GLY A 121 -2.01 -10.71 -28.57
C GLY A 121 -0.81 -9.84 -28.18
N SER A 122 0.43 -10.31 -28.32
CA SER A 122 1.62 -9.46 -28.18
C SER A 122 1.58 -8.30 -29.17
N ASN A 123 2.32 -7.24 -28.84
CA ASN A 123 2.47 -6.11 -29.74
C ASN A 123 3.43 -6.52 -30.86
N PHE A 124 2.86 -6.80 -32.04
CA PHE A 124 3.59 -7.35 -33.17
C PHE A 124 3.33 -6.50 -34.41
N SER A 125 4.33 -5.73 -34.86
CA SER A 125 4.14 -4.64 -35.84
C SER A 125 3.34 -5.06 -37.08
N PRO A 126 3.62 -6.19 -37.75
CA PRO A 126 2.88 -6.62 -38.94
C PRO A 126 1.38 -6.87 -38.69
N LEU A 127 0.95 -7.15 -37.46
CA LEU A 127 -0.46 -7.35 -37.12
C LEU A 127 -1.07 -6.11 -36.46
N THR A 128 -0.34 -5.46 -35.54
CA THR A 128 -0.84 -4.28 -34.83
C THR A 128 -1.13 -3.13 -35.79
N LEU A 129 -0.22 -2.87 -36.75
CA LEU A 129 -0.38 -1.78 -37.73
C LEU A 129 -1.40 -2.10 -38.83
N HIS A 130 -1.71 -3.37 -39.06
CA HIS A 130 -2.57 -3.83 -40.16
C HIS A 130 -3.92 -4.37 -39.68
N GLY A 131 -4.49 -3.76 -38.64
CA GLY A 131 -5.88 -3.99 -38.23
C GLY A 131 -6.08 -4.68 -36.89
N GLN A 132 -5.03 -4.87 -36.09
CA GLN A 132 -5.14 -5.44 -34.74
C GLN A 132 -4.68 -4.47 -33.62
N PRO A 133 -5.25 -3.26 -33.52
CA PRO A 133 -4.77 -2.22 -32.59
C PRO A 133 -4.96 -2.58 -31.11
N TRP A 134 -5.86 -3.52 -30.78
CA TRP A 134 -6.02 -4.02 -29.41
C TRP A 134 -4.73 -4.62 -28.83
N ARG A 135 -3.79 -5.05 -29.71
CA ARG A 135 -2.45 -5.51 -29.34
C ARG A 135 -1.63 -4.49 -28.57
N LEU A 136 -1.90 -3.20 -28.76
CA LEU A 136 -1.25 -2.12 -27.99
C LEU A 136 -1.54 -2.24 -26.49
N LEU A 137 -2.74 -2.75 -26.15
CA LEU A 137 -3.20 -2.89 -24.77
C LEU A 137 -2.99 -4.31 -24.25
N THR A 138 -3.33 -5.33 -25.03
CA THR A 138 -3.23 -6.73 -24.58
C THR A 138 -1.78 -7.14 -24.28
N SER A 139 -0.81 -6.62 -25.04
CA SER A 139 0.62 -6.85 -24.80
C SER A 139 1.07 -6.49 -23.38
N CYS A 140 0.43 -5.51 -22.75
CA CYS A 140 0.75 -5.04 -21.40
C CYS A 140 0.44 -6.08 -20.31
N PHE A 141 -0.29 -7.14 -20.63
CA PHE A 141 -0.67 -8.21 -19.69
C PHE A 141 -0.01 -9.56 -20.00
N LEU A 142 0.66 -9.67 -21.15
CA LEU A 142 1.41 -10.87 -21.53
C LEU A 142 2.82 -10.82 -20.97
N HIS A 143 3.40 -11.99 -20.68
CA HIS A 143 4.74 -12.08 -20.13
C HIS A 143 5.55 -13.17 -20.84
N GLY A 144 6.80 -12.85 -21.17
CA GLY A 144 7.74 -13.74 -21.85
C GLY A 144 8.39 -14.78 -20.93
N GLY A 145 7.69 -15.26 -19.90
CA GLY A 145 8.17 -16.25 -18.93
C GLY A 145 7.97 -15.84 -17.47
N LEU A 146 8.15 -16.81 -16.56
CA LEU A 146 7.88 -16.65 -15.14
C LEU A 146 8.73 -15.55 -14.48
N ALA A 147 10.04 -15.49 -14.79
CA ALA A 147 10.92 -14.48 -14.22
C ALA A 147 10.48 -13.06 -14.61
N HIS A 148 10.08 -12.86 -15.88
CA HIS A 148 9.58 -11.59 -16.38
C HIS A 148 8.27 -11.18 -15.66
N LEU A 149 7.34 -12.12 -15.46
CA LEU A 149 6.13 -11.89 -14.67
C LEU A 149 6.42 -11.49 -13.22
N LEU A 150 7.31 -12.22 -12.54
CA LEU A 150 7.62 -11.96 -11.13
C LEU A 150 8.26 -10.58 -10.93
N LEU A 151 9.22 -10.21 -11.79
CA LEU A 151 9.87 -8.90 -11.73
C LEU A 151 8.89 -7.75 -11.99
N ASN A 152 8.03 -7.89 -12.99
CA ASN A 152 6.98 -6.88 -13.26
C ASN A 152 5.96 -6.82 -12.12
N SER A 153 5.55 -7.97 -11.57
CA SER A 153 4.59 -8.03 -10.46
C SER A 153 5.17 -7.38 -9.20
N LEU A 154 6.45 -7.59 -8.91
CA LEU A 154 7.13 -6.95 -7.79
C LEU A 154 7.21 -5.43 -7.98
N ALA A 155 7.62 -4.98 -9.16
CA ALA A 155 7.68 -3.55 -9.49
C ALA A 155 6.28 -2.89 -9.43
N LEU A 156 5.26 -3.55 -9.98
CA LEU A 156 3.88 -3.09 -9.95
C LEU A 156 3.30 -3.06 -8.54
N LEU A 157 3.63 -4.03 -7.68
CA LEU A 157 3.19 -4.01 -6.28
C LEU A 157 3.71 -2.76 -5.56
N PHE A 158 5.00 -2.45 -5.69
CA PHE A 158 5.59 -1.30 -5.02
C PHE A 158 5.16 0.03 -5.64
N LEU A 159 5.33 0.20 -6.95
CA LEU A 159 5.00 1.45 -7.64
C LEU A 159 3.50 1.67 -7.76
N GLY A 160 2.73 0.61 -8.01
CA GLY A 160 1.28 0.66 -8.05
C GLY A 160 0.73 1.13 -6.72
N ARG A 161 1.12 0.50 -5.59
CA ARG A 161 0.69 0.91 -4.25
C ARG A 161 1.06 2.35 -3.93
N LEU A 162 2.31 2.74 -4.21
CA LEU A 162 2.75 4.12 -4.00
C LEU A 162 1.90 5.09 -4.81
N THR A 163 1.73 4.82 -6.10
CA THR A 163 0.98 5.70 -7.00
C THR A 163 -0.51 5.74 -6.65
N GLU A 164 -1.12 4.59 -6.35
CA GLU A 164 -2.53 4.47 -5.96
C GLU A 164 -2.84 5.33 -4.73
N SER A 165 -1.94 5.32 -3.74
CA SER A 165 -2.10 6.14 -2.54
C SER A 165 -1.97 7.65 -2.79
N LEU A 166 -1.29 8.05 -3.86
CA LEU A 166 -1.09 9.46 -4.23
C LEU A 166 -2.18 10.03 -5.14
N VAL A 167 -2.66 9.26 -6.13
CA VAL A 167 -3.63 9.75 -7.14
C VAL A 167 -5.01 9.09 -7.04
N GLY A 168 -5.12 8.00 -6.28
CA GLY A 168 -6.33 7.19 -6.13
C GLY A 168 -6.47 6.08 -7.17
N PRO A 169 -7.30 5.05 -6.87
CA PRO A 169 -7.46 3.84 -7.69
C PRO A 169 -7.87 4.10 -9.14
N GLY A 170 -8.97 4.81 -9.37
CA GLY A 170 -9.49 5.03 -10.73
C GLY A 170 -8.50 5.78 -11.63
N ARG A 171 -7.74 6.72 -11.06
CA ARG A 171 -6.69 7.45 -11.80
C ARG A 171 -5.48 6.57 -12.06
N LEU A 172 -5.06 5.77 -11.09
CA LEU A 172 -3.99 4.78 -11.32
C LEU A 172 -4.35 3.88 -12.50
N LEU A 173 -5.57 3.34 -12.55
CA LEU A 173 -5.98 2.46 -13.65
C LEU A 173 -5.85 3.17 -15.01
N LEU A 174 -6.44 4.35 -15.14
CA LEU A 174 -6.38 5.13 -16.37
C LEU A 174 -4.93 5.45 -16.78
N LEU A 175 -4.14 5.97 -15.85
CA LEU A 175 -2.75 6.36 -16.09
C LEU A 175 -1.89 5.16 -16.48
N TYR A 176 -2.06 4.02 -15.80
CA TYR A 176 -1.36 2.77 -16.10
C TYR A 176 -1.65 2.31 -17.53
N LEU A 177 -2.93 2.27 -17.94
CA LEU A 177 -3.32 1.82 -19.28
C LEU A 177 -2.81 2.79 -20.37
N LEU A 178 -2.94 4.10 -20.15
CA LEU A 178 -2.43 5.11 -21.10
C LEU A 178 -0.91 5.02 -21.24
N CYS A 179 -0.18 4.83 -20.15
CA CYS A 179 1.26 4.64 -20.18
C CYS A 179 1.66 3.35 -20.92
N GLY A 180 0.92 2.26 -20.71
CA GLY A 180 1.11 1.01 -21.44
C GLY A 180 0.95 1.19 -22.94
N VAL A 181 -0.14 1.84 -23.37
CA VAL A 181 -0.38 2.16 -24.79
C VAL A 181 0.70 3.09 -25.35
N GLY A 182 1.09 4.13 -24.61
CA GLY A 182 2.18 5.03 -25.01
C GLY A 182 3.51 4.31 -25.20
N GLY A 183 3.83 3.36 -24.33
CA GLY A 183 4.96 2.45 -24.50
C GLY A 183 4.84 1.58 -25.75
N SER A 184 3.70 0.91 -25.95
CA SER A 184 3.45 0.09 -27.14
C SER A 184 3.57 0.89 -28.45
N LEU A 185 3.11 2.14 -28.47
CA LEU A 185 3.24 3.04 -29.63
C LEU A 185 4.71 3.42 -29.90
N ALA A 186 5.48 3.77 -28.87
CA ALA A 186 6.90 4.07 -29.02
C ALA A 186 7.71 2.86 -29.50
N SER A 187 7.36 1.66 -29.02
CA SER A 187 7.91 0.40 -29.50
C SER A 187 7.69 0.18 -31.00
N LEU A 188 6.45 0.35 -31.48
CA LEU A 188 6.14 0.25 -32.91
C LEU A 188 6.87 1.28 -33.75
N TRP A 189 6.99 2.50 -33.24
CA TRP A 189 7.70 3.59 -33.93
C TRP A 189 9.20 3.29 -34.07
N TRP A 190 9.83 2.74 -33.04
CA TRP A 190 11.27 2.44 -33.04
C TRP A 190 11.62 1.20 -33.88
N HIS A 191 10.84 0.13 -33.74
CA HIS A 191 11.14 -1.18 -34.35
C HIS A 191 10.46 -1.34 -35.72
N ALA A 192 10.87 -0.53 -36.69
CA ALA A 192 10.28 -0.49 -38.03
C ALA A 192 10.37 -1.82 -38.81
N ALA A 193 11.33 -2.69 -38.48
CA ALA A 193 11.50 -4.01 -39.10
C ALA A 193 10.66 -5.13 -38.45
N GLY A 194 9.81 -4.78 -37.46
CA GLY A 194 9.00 -5.73 -36.71
C GLY A 194 9.48 -5.87 -35.27
N VAL A 195 8.53 -5.88 -34.33
CA VAL A 195 8.76 -6.15 -32.90
C VAL A 195 7.87 -7.28 -32.46
N ASN A 196 8.24 -8.02 -31.42
CA ASN A 196 7.33 -8.88 -30.67
C ASN A 196 7.46 -8.51 -29.18
N SER A 197 6.68 -7.52 -28.75
CA SER A 197 6.81 -6.91 -27.42
C SER A 197 5.67 -7.34 -26.51
N VAL A 198 6.02 -7.71 -25.28
CA VAL A 198 5.11 -8.12 -24.20
C VAL A 198 5.61 -7.56 -22.87
N GLY A 199 4.70 -7.39 -21.92
CA GLY A 199 5.03 -7.09 -20.54
C GLY A 199 4.37 -5.83 -20.02
N ALA A 200 4.03 -5.85 -18.73
CA ALA A 200 3.55 -4.70 -17.99
C ALA A 200 4.57 -3.55 -17.88
N SER A 201 5.84 -3.81 -18.20
CA SER A 201 6.94 -2.89 -17.93
C SER A 201 6.81 -1.52 -18.60
N GLY A 202 6.18 -1.40 -19.78
CA GLY A 202 5.92 -0.09 -20.40
C GLY A 202 5.01 0.79 -19.52
N ALA A 203 3.92 0.21 -19.00
CA ALA A 203 3.04 0.88 -18.07
C ALA A 203 3.73 1.21 -16.73
N ILE A 204 4.54 0.28 -16.20
CA ILE A 204 5.33 0.47 -14.97
C ILE A 204 6.34 1.62 -15.14
N PHE A 205 7.01 1.71 -16.29
CA PHE A 205 7.88 2.84 -16.61
C PHE A 205 7.12 4.15 -16.66
N GLY A 206 5.88 4.14 -17.14
CA GLY A 206 5.01 5.31 -17.01
C GLY A 206 4.68 5.67 -15.57
N LEU A 207 4.56 4.72 -14.66
CA LEU A 207 4.43 5.05 -13.23
C LEU A 207 5.69 5.76 -12.70
N TYR A 208 6.89 5.36 -13.10
CA TYR A 208 8.12 6.12 -12.77
C TYR A 208 8.05 7.56 -13.30
N GLY A 209 7.62 7.75 -14.54
CA GLY A 209 7.52 9.07 -15.17
C GLY A 209 6.49 9.96 -14.48
N LEU A 210 5.32 9.40 -14.16
CA LEU A 210 4.26 10.05 -13.41
C LEU A 210 4.78 10.48 -12.03
N LEU A 211 5.40 9.56 -11.29
CA LEU A 211 5.96 9.83 -9.97
C LEU A 211 7.06 10.91 -10.01
N LEU A 212 7.90 10.91 -11.04
CA LEU A 212 8.88 11.97 -11.28
C LEU A 212 8.22 13.34 -11.44
N ALA A 213 7.18 13.44 -12.29
CA ALA A 213 6.43 14.68 -12.46
C ALA A 213 5.78 15.15 -11.16
N LEU A 214 5.14 14.24 -10.41
CA LEU A 214 4.51 14.56 -9.12
C LEU A 214 5.55 15.06 -8.10
N ALA A 215 6.73 14.42 -8.06
CA ALA A 215 7.83 14.80 -7.20
C ALA A 215 8.43 16.17 -7.55
N VAL A 216 8.44 16.57 -8.83
CA VAL A 216 8.98 17.88 -9.24
C VAL A 216 7.94 18.99 -9.10
N THR A 217 6.71 18.75 -9.54
CA THR A 217 5.62 19.76 -9.53
C THR A 217 5.08 20.06 -8.13
N GLY A 218 5.13 19.08 -7.21
CA GLY A 218 4.47 19.17 -5.91
C GLY A 218 2.95 19.09 -5.99
N ALA A 219 2.42 18.44 -7.03
CA ALA A 219 0.99 18.22 -7.22
C ALA A 219 0.34 17.31 -6.14
N VAL A 220 1.16 16.64 -5.34
CA VAL A 220 0.75 15.80 -4.22
C VAL A 220 1.58 16.14 -2.97
N PRO A 221 0.99 16.02 -1.76
CA PRO A 221 1.65 16.42 -0.52
C PRO A 221 2.71 15.39 -0.12
N LEU A 222 3.94 15.57 -0.59
CA LEU A 222 5.10 14.77 -0.19
C LEU A 222 5.97 15.58 0.78
N SER A 223 6.38 14.94 1.87
CA SER A 223 7.45 15.47 2.72
C SER A 223 8.76 15.56 1.92
N ARG A 224 9.69 16.41 2.38
CA ARG A 224 11.01 16.56 1.73
C ARG A 224 11.75 15.21 1.65
N GLN A 225 11.67 14.41 2.70
CA GLN A 225 12.27 13.07 2.74
C GLN A 225 11.62 12.11 1.74
N GLN A 226 10.27 12.09 1.66
CA GLN A 226 9.56 11.26 0.69
C GLN A 226 9.90 11.65 -0.75
N ARG A 227 9.97 12.95 -1.04
CA ARG A 227 10.35 13.46 -2.37
C ARG A 227 11.75 13.02 -2.76
N TYR A 228 12.74 13.18 -1.88
CA TYR A 228 14.10 12.73 -2.17
C TYR A 228 14.22 11.21 -2.28
N GLY A 229 13.51 10.46 -1.44
CA GLY A 229 13.46 9.00 -1.53
C GLY A 229 12.90 8.54 -2.88
N LEU A 230 11.84 9.19 -3.36
CA LEU A 230 11.23 8.90 -4.65
C LEU A 230 12.17 9.23 -5.83
N LEU A 231 12.81 10.40 -5.80
CA LEU A 231 13.80 10.79 -6.81
C LEU A 231 15.00 9.83 -6.84
N TRP A 232 15.49 9.41 -5.68
CA TRP A 232 16.56 8.42 -5.57
C TRP A 232 16.15 7.04 -6.11
N LEU A 233 14.94 6.59 -5.77
CA LEU A 233 14.39 5.34 -6.29
C LEU A 233 14.33 5.36 -7.82
N ILE A 234 13.83 6.44 -8.42
CA ILE A 234 13.76 6.62 -9.88
C ILE A 234 15.17 6.64 -10.48
N LEU A 235 16.08 7.42 -9.90
CA LEU A 235 17.46 7.58 -10.38
C LEU A 235 18.25 6.26 -10.37
N LEU A 236 17.98 5.36 -9.42
CA LEU A 236 18.65 4.07 -9.32
C LEU A 236 17.99 2.99 -10.19
N LEU A 237 16.66 2.89 -10.16
CA LEU A 237 15.95 1.78 -10.80
C LEU A 237 15.74 1.97 -12.30
N VAL A 238 15.51 3.19 -12.79
CA VAL A 238 15.25 3.40 -14.23
C VAL A 238 16.49 3.07 -15.07
N PRO A 239 17.70 3.58 -14.78
CA PRO A 239 18.88 3.27 -15.58
C PRO A 239 19.27 1.79 -15.54
N SER A 240 19.20 1.14 -14.37
CA SER A 240 19.53 -0.29 -14.22
C SER A 240 18.58 -1.20 -15.02
N GLN A 241 17.30 -0.85 -15.10
CA GLN A 241 16.32 -1.58 -15.89
C GLN A 241 16.51 -1.36 -17.41
N LEU A 242 16.87 -0.15 -17.84
CA LEU A 242 17.18 0.14 -19.24
C LEU A 242 18.48 -0.53 -19.70
N GLU A 243 19.47 -0.64 -18.80
CA GLU A 243 20.72 -1.37 -19.07
C GLU A 243 20.46 -2.82 -19.48
N ALA A 244 19.47 -3.48 -18.86
CA ALA A 244 19.09 -4.86 -19.19
C ALA A 244 18.67 -5.00 -20.66
N GLY A 245 17.95 -4.02 -21.22
CA GLY A 245 17.60 -4.01 -22.64
C GLY A 245 18.77 -3.68 -23.57
N LEU A 246 19.73 -2.87 -23.13
CA LEU A 246 20.96 -2.59 -23.89
C LEU A 246 21.87 -3.82 -24.00
N ARG A 247 21.83 -4.71 -23.01
CA ARG A 247 22.58 -5.97 -23.00
C ARG A 247 22.00 -7.03 -23.96
N GLY A 248 20.87 -6.76 -24.61
CA GLY A 248 20.35 -7.59 -25.70
C GLY A 248 19.82 -8.96 -25.27
N THR A 249 19.29 -9.09 -24.05
CA THR A 249 18.76 -10.36 -23.52
C THR A 249 17.48 -10.87 -24.23
N GLY A 250 17.02 -10.19 -25.29
CA GLY A 250 15.90 -10.60 -26.15
C GLY A 250 14.51 -10.49 -25.53
N THR A 251 14.39 -10.08 -24.26
CA THR A 251 13.13 -10.05 -23.50
C THR A 251 12.69 -8.64 -23.10
N THR A 252 13.54 -7.63 -23.29
CA THR A 252 13.33 -6.26 -22.81
C THR A 252 13.26 -5.28 -23.97
N ASP A 253 12.16 -4.54 -24.04
CA ASP A 253 11.92 -3.52 -25.06
C ASP A 253 12.12 -2.10 -24.50
N ASN A 254 13.31 -1.57 -24.69
CA ASN A 254 13.67 -0.23 -24.18
C ASN A 254 12.87 0.90 -24.85
N ALA A 255 12.40 0.72 -26.08
CA ALA A 255 11.55 1.71 -26.74
C ALA A 255 10.19 1.79 -26.04
N ALA A 256 9.62 0.64 -25.65
CA ALA A 256 8.41 0.60 -24.83
C ALA A 256 8.61 1.24 -23.46
N HIS A 257 9.75 0.98 -22.80
CA HIS A 257 10.08 1.58 -21.51
C HIS A 257 10.19 3.10 -21.59
N LEU A 258 10.93 3.62 -22.57
CA LEU A 258 11.09 5.07 -22.74
C LEU A 258 9.77 5.75 -23.12
N GLY A 259 8.99 5.14 -24.02
CA GLY A 259 7.67 5.63 -24.39
C GLY A 259 6.70 5.70 -23.21
N GLY A 260 6.68 4.65 -22.39
CA GLY A 260 5.92 4.62 -21.15
C GLY A 260 6.35 5.72 -20.19
N LEU A 261 7.65 5.83 -19.91
CA LEU A 261 8.24 6.85 -19.03
C LEU A 261 7.85 8.28 -19.45
N LEU A 262 8.00 8.60 -20.74
CA LEU A 262 7.65 9.91 -21.27
C LEU A 262 6.14 10.17 -21.21
N THR A 263 5.32 9.16 -21.51
CA THR A 263 3.86 9.26 -21.41
C THR A 263 3.44 9.57 -19.97
N GLY A 264 3.99 8.85 -18.99
CA GLY A 264 3.73 9.08 -17.58
C GLY A 264 4.19 10.45 -17.11
N LEU A 265 5.37 10.89 -17.54
CA LEU A 265 5.89 12.23 -17.24
C LEU A 265 4.94 13.31 -17.74
N LEU A 266 4.50 13.24 -19.00
CA LEU A 266 3.57 14.20 -19.59
C LEU A 266 2.22 14.22 -18.86
N LEU A 267 1.65 13.04 -18.57
CA LEU A 267 0.38 12.93 -17.85
C LEU A 267 0.50 13.44 -16.41
N GLY A 268 1.63 13.22 -15.74
CA GLY A 268 1.89 13.75 -14.41
C GLY A 268 2.09 15.26 -14.37
N LEU A 269 2.74 15.83 -15.39
CA LEU A 269 2.84 17.29 -15.54
C LEU A 269 1.44 17.91 -15.76
N LEU A 270 0.62 17.30 -16.62
CA LEU A 270 -0.77 17.72 -16.84
C LEU A 270 -1.59 17.62 -15.55
N TYR A 271 -1.44 16.53 -14.79
CA TYR A 271 -2.10 16.36 -13.50
C TYR A 271 -1.77 17.51 -12.54
N GLY A 272 -0.50 17.93 -12.48
CA GLY A 272 -0.04 19.04 -11.64
C GLY A 272 -0.53 20.42 -12.07
N ILE A 273 -0.86 20.61 -13.36
CA ILE A 273 -1.49 21.84 -13.84
C ILE A 273 -2.95 21.92 -13.38
N ILE A 274 -3.68 20.79 -13.46
CA ILE A 274 -5.12 20.73 -13.15
C ILE A 274 -5.38 20.79 -11.64
N ARG A 275 -4.46 20.29 -10.82
CA ARG A 275 -4.60 20.26 -9.35
C ARG A 275 -3.65 21.27 -8.69
N PRO A 276 -4.14 22.43 -8.22
CA PRO A 276 -3.29 23.39 -7.53
C PRO A 276 -2.69 22.78 -6.25
N LYS A 277 -1.48 23.26 -5.90
CA LYS A 277 -0.69 22.76 -4.77
C LYS A 277 -1.52 22.77 -3.47
N VAL A 278 -1.59 21.62 -2.80
CA VAL A 278 -2.15 21.55 -1.44
C VAL A 278 -1.15 22.24 -0.50
N PRO A 279 -1.53 23.30 0.24
CA PRO A 279 -0.65 23.92 1.22
C PRO A 279 -0.24 22.89 2.27
N VAL A 280 1.06 22.73 2.50
CA VAL A 280 1.54 21.95 3.65
C VAL A 280 1.25 22.79 4.89
N SER A 281 0.33 22.34 5.74
CA SER A 281 0.08 22.98 7.04
C SER A 281 1.41 23.03 7.80
N PRO A 282 1.83 24.19 8.34
CA PRO A 282 2.98 24.22 9.23
C PRO A 282 2.72 23.29 10.42
N PRO A 283 3.77 22.66 10.98
CA PRO A 283 3.61 21.86 12.18
C PRO A 283 2.97 22.73 13.28
N PRO A 284 2.07 22.18 14.12
CA PRO A 284 1.58 22.91 15.27
C PRO A 284 2.79 23.36 16.10
N ASN A 285 2.84 24.65 16.41
CA ASN A 285 3.94 25.28 17.14
C ASN A 285 4.29 24.43 18.38
N MET A 286 5.56 23.98 18.43
CA MET A 286 6.16 23.41 19.64
C MET A 286 6.57 24.52 20.61
#